data_AF-A0A2R6CND5-F1
#
_entry.id   AF-A0A2R6CND5-F1
#
_cell.length_a   1.000
_cell.length_b   1.000
_cell.length_c   1.000
_cell.angle_alpha   90.00
_cell.angle_beta   90.00
_cell.angle_gamma   90.00
#
_symmetry.space_group_name_H-M   'P 1'
#
loop_
_entity.id
_entity.type
_entity.pdbx_description
1 polymer ?
#
loop_
_entity_poly.entity_id
_entity_poly.type
_entity_poly.pdbx_seq_one_letter_code
_entity_poly.pdbx_strand_id
1 'polypeptide(L)'
;MTDESGHDHHDEIRARVRAVQSLLVEKGIVSTDAVDEAIAAYEEEIGPLNGATVVARAWTDPAFKQRLLDDATDAVAEFDFDVGLDHLAVKENTDDTHNVVVCTLCSCYPWSMLGLPPTWYKTPAYRSRVVREPRSVLAEFGTELDDDVTVEVWDSSSEIRYMVLPQRPAGTEDYDEAELRELVTRNAMIGVERIDDAPATDGGRTPVEAVEAIDDDAVAELLGFETELTFAAPWQARTFGVTVALYDGGDGFDWTAFQERLIDAVEAVEAVEGASPGSGGASAALDTSSPEASEKRYYEQWQDALERLLVNAGAVTRHELDARAREFANGDRTAEEFVAGERHH
;
A
#
# COMPACT_ATOMS: atom_id res chain seq x y z
N MET A 1 -21.18 38.40 18.21
CA MET A 1 -19.91 37.65 18.32
C MET A 1 -20.29 36.22 18.04
N THR A 2 -20.09 35.80 16.80
CA THR A 2 -20.52 34.49 16.28
C THR A 2 -19.30 33.60 16.09
N ASP A 3 -19.44 32.39 16.62
CA ASP A 3 -18.76 31.13 16.37
C ASP A 3 -17.30 30.88 16.80
N GLU A 4 -17.21 30.04 17.85
CA GLU A 4 -16.14 29.07 18.11
C GLU A 4 -16.32 27.82 17.22
N SER A 5 -15.30 26.95 17.19
CA SER A 5 -15.27 25.60 16.60
C SER A 5 -15.04 25.47 15.08
N GLY A 6 -13.84 25.89 14.66
CA GLY A 6 -13.16 25.31 13.51
C GLY A 6 -11.85 24.66 13.96
N HIS A 7 -11.88 23.76 14.95
CA HIS A 7 -10.73 22.87 15.15
C HIS A 7 -10.64 22.01 13.89
N ASP A 8 -9.54 22.19 13.15
CA ASP A 8 -9.30 21.49 11.90
C ASP A 8 -9.34 19.99 12.17
N HIS A 9 -10.18 19.26 11.44
CA HIS A 9 -10.27 17.80 11.54
C HIS A 9 -8.89 17.12 11.39
N HIS A 10 -7.98 17.79 10.69
CA HIS A 10 -6.58 17.39 10.56
C HIS A 10 -5.79 17.45 11.87
N ASP A 11 -6.02 18.44 12.73
CA ASP A 11 -5.35 18.52 14.04
C ASP A 11 -5.90 17.45 14.99
N GLU A 12 -7.17 17.10 14.87
CA GLU A 12 -7.79 16.02 15.64
C GLU A 12 -7.15 14.66 15.34
N ILE A 13 -7.01 14.27 14.06
CA ILE A 13 -6.43 12.97 13.70
C ILE A 13 -4.95 12.89 14.12
N ARG A 14 -4.18 13.96 13.91
CA ARG A 14 -2.78 14.04 14.35
C ARG A 14 -2.65 13.85 15.86
N ALA A 15 -3.53 14.48 16.63
CA ALA A 15 -3.56 14.35 18.09
C ALA A 15 -3.91 12.92 18.53
N ARG A 16 -4.82 12.24 17.83
CA ARG A 16 -5.16 10.83 18.11
C ARG A 16 -4.02 9.87 17.81
N VAL A 17 -3.35 10.01 16.67
CA VAL A 17 -2.17 9.18 16.31
C VAL A 17 -1.08 9.33 17.38
N ARG A 18 -0.76 10.57 17.75
CA ARG A 18 0.20 10.87 18.83
C ARG A 18 -0.24 10.28 20.16
N ALA A 19 -1.53 10.34 20.48
CA ALA A 19 -2.06 9.78 21.72
C ALA A 19 -1.90 8.27 21.81
N VAL A 20 -2.20 7.54 20.72
CA VAL A 20 -1.98 6.09 20.64
C VAL A 20 -0.51 5.77 20.86
N GLN A 21 0.39 6.34 20.05
CA GLN A 21 1.83 6.08 20.18
C GLN A 21 2.34 6.40 21.59
N SER A 22 1.98 7.57 22.12
CA SER A 22 2.37 8.02 23.46
C SER A 22 1.98 7.04 24.56
N LEU A 23 0.74 6.56 24.55
CA LEU A 23 0.25 5.62 25.56
C LEU A 23 0.93 4.26 25.45
N LEU A 24 1.17 3.77 24.23
CA LEU A 24 1.84 2.49 24.02
C LEU A 24 3.31 2.54 24.46
N VAL A 25 4.01 3.64 24.17
CA VAL A 25 5.39 3.88 24.62
C VAL A 25 5.46 3.98 26.15
N GLU A 26 4.59 4.76 26.78
CA GLU A 26 4.55 4.88 28.26
C GLU A 26 4.26 3.55 28.96
N LYS A 27 3.47 2.68 28.32
CA LYS A 27 3.14 1.34 28.82
C LYS A 27 4.22 0.31 28.48
N GLY A 28 5.26 0.68 27.73
CA GLY A 28 6.34 -0.21 27.32
C GLY A 28 5.92 -1.29 26.33
N ILE A 29 4.81 -1.08 25.62
CA ILE A 29 4.27 -2.02 24.62
C ILE A 29 5.01 -1.87 23.29
N VAL A 30 5.43 -0.65 22.95
CA VAL A 30 6.22 -0.34 21.75
C VAL A 30 7.30 0.68 22.10
N SER A 31 8.44 0.68 21.40
CA SER A 31 9.45 1.74 21.51
C SER A 31 9.30 2.74 20.37
N THR A 32 9.83 3.95 20.53
CA THR A 32 9.91 4.94 19.43
C THR A 32 10.78 4.43 18.30
N ASP A 33 11.89 3.77 18.63
CA ASP A 33 12.85 3.23 17.68
C ASP A 33 12.20 2.15 16.81
N ALA A 34 11.40 1.25 17.39
CA ALA A 34 10.68 0.22 16.62
C ALA A 34 9.67 0.84 15.63
N VAL A 35 9.02 1.95 16.00
CA VAL A 35 8.12 2.68 15.08
C VAL A 35 8.92 3.34 13.95
N ASP A 36 10.06 3.95 14.26
CA ASP A 36 10.92 4.59 13.26
C ASP A 36 11.53 3.56 12.30
N GLU A 37 12.01 2.42 12.81
CA GLU A 37 12.52 1.29 12.03
C GLU A 37 11.44 0.73 11.10
N ALA A 38 10.22 0.52 11.61
CA ALA A 38 9.10 0.05 10.78
C ALA A 38 8.74 1.03 9.66
N ILE A 39 8.81 2.34 9.90
CA ILE A 39 8.56 3.35 8.84
C ILE A 39 9.67 3.31 7.80
N ALA A 40 10.94 3.37 8.25
CA ALA A 40 12.10 3.39 7.38
C ALA A 40 12.17 2.15 6.47
N ALA A 41 11.85 0.97 7.01
CA ALA A 41 11.82 -0.27 6.24
C ALA A 41 10.91 -0.16 5.00
N TYR A 42 9.72 0.44 5.12
CA TYR A 42 8.78 0.57 3.98
C TYR A 42 8.96 1.83 3.14
N GLU A 43 9.70 2.83 3.63
CA GLU A 43 10.05 4.02 2.85
C GLU A 43 11.33 3.81 2.03
N GLU A 44 12.28 3.03 2.52
CA GLU A 44 13.64 2.95 1.95
C GLU A 44 14.00 1.56 1.42
N GLU A 45 13.54 0.48 2.06
CA GLU A 45 14.08 -0.87 1.81
C GLU A 45 13.09 -1.79 1.07
N ILE A 46 11.81 -1.75 1.45
CA ILE A 46 10.79 -2.68 0.97
C ILE A 46 9.96 -2.03 -0.13
N GLY A 47 10.17 -2.48 -1.37
CA GLY A 47 9.50 -1.93 -2.53
C GLY A 47 9.36 -2.91 -3.69
N PRO A 48 8.78 -2.46 -4.82
CA PRO A 48 8.49 -3.31 -5.99
C PRO A 48 9.73 -3.91 -6.65
N LEU A 49 10.93 -3.42 -6.33
CA LEU A 49 12.18 -4.00 -6.84
C LEU A 49 12.40 -5.45 -6.39
N ASN A 50 11.84 -5.87 -5.24
CA ASN A 50 11.89 -7.26 -4.79
C ASN A 50 11.12 -8.16 -5.77
N GLY A 51 9.86 -7.84 -6.05
CA GLY A 51 9.04 -8.55 -7.03
C GLY A 51 9.65 -8.51 -8.44
N ALA A 52 10.18 -7.35 -8.86
CA ALA A 52 10.84 -7.21 -10.15
C ALA A 52 12.05 -8.16 -10.30
N THR A 53 12.83 -8.31 -9.24
CA THR A 53 13.97 -9.24 -9.19
C THR A 53 13.49 -10.70 -9.34
N VAL A 54 12.41 -11.07 -8.64
CA VAL A 54 11.80 -12.41 -8.74
C VAL A 54 11.26 -12.67 -10.16
N VAL A 55 10.59 -11.69 -10.78
CA VAL A 55 10.07 -11.80 -12.15
C VAL A 55 11.20 -11.97 -13.16
N ALA A 56 12.24 -11.13 -13.09
CA ALA A 56 13.38 -11.20 -13.99
C ALA A 56 14.09 -12.57 -13.90
N ARG A 57 14.28 -13.08 -12.67
CA ARG A 57 14.82 -14.43 -12.43
C ARG A 57 13.94 -15.52 -13.05
N ALA A 58 12.62 -15.41 -12.94
CA ALA A 58 11.68 -16.35 -13.54
C ALA A 58 11.69 -16.31 -15.08
N TRP A 59 11.97 -15.16 -15.69
CA TRP A 59 12.12 -15.04 -17.13
C TRP A 59 13.42 -15.62 -17.69
N THR A 60 14.49 -15.67 -16.88
CA THR A 60 15.81 -16.18 -17.29
C THR A 60 16.08 -17.62 -16.85
N ASP A 61 15.38 -18.13 -15.85
CA ASP A 61 15.54 -19.48 -15.31
C ASP A 61 14.19 -20.24 -15.25
N PRO A 62 13.91 -21.10 -16.26
CA PRO A 62 12.70 -21.91 -16.29
C PRO A 62 12.53 -22.86 -15.10
N ALA A 63 13.63 -23.31 -14.47
CA ALA A 63 13.55 -24.17 -13.30
C ALA A 63 13.18 -23.38 -12.04
N PHE A 64 13.65 -22.15 -11.91
CA PHE A 64 13.19 -21.22 -10.88
C PHE A 64 11.73 -20.85 -11.09
N LYS A 65 11.32 -20.51 -12.32
CA LYS A 65 9.92 -20.22 -12.67
C LYS A 65 8.98 -21.34 -12.25
N GLN A 66 9.33 -22.59 -12.52
CA GLN A 66 8.51 -23.72 -12.11
C GLN A 66 8.36 -23.79 -10.58
N ARG A 67 9.45 -23.63 -9.82
CA ARG A 67 9.39 -23.59 -8.34
C ARG A 67 8.51 -22.44 -7.85
N LEU A 68 8.67 -21.25 -8.43
CA LEU A 68 7.90 -20.05 -8.09
C LEU A 68 6.39 -20.26 -8.27
N LEU A 69 5.98 -20.96 -9.33
CA LEU A 69 4.56 -21.24 -9.60
C LEU A 69 3.99 -22.36 -8.72
N ASP A 70 4.84 -23.31 -8.30
CA ASP A 70 4.44 -24.43 -7.43
C ASP A 70 4.34 -24.00 -5.95
N ASP A 71 5.36 -23.29 -5.45
CA ASP A 71 5.42 -22.75 -4.10
C ASP A 71 6.23 -21.44 -4.11
N ALA A 72 5.52 -20.32 -4.28
CA ALA A 72 6.17 -19.03 -4.36
C ALA A 72 6.85 -18.63 -3.05
N THR A 73 6.36 -19.10 -1.89
CA THR A 73 6.93 -18.74 -0.59
C THR A 73 8.29 -19.41 -0.41
N ASP A 74 8.40 -20.70 -0.73
CA ASP A 74 9.68 -21.42 -0.70
C ASP A 74 10.67 -20.88 -1.75
N ALA A 75 10.18 -20.60 -2.96
CA ALA A 75 11.04 -20.10 -4.05
C ALA A 75 11.65 -18.73 -3.74
N VAL A 76 10.90 -17.80 -3.14
CA VAL A 76 11.42 -16.47 -2.81
C VAL A 76 12.24 -16.44 -1.52
N ALA A 77 12.22 -17.50 -0.70
CA ALA A 77 13.10 -17.65 0.46
C ALA A 77 14.58 -17.84 0.08
N GLU A 78 14.88 -18.10 -1.21
CA GLU A 78 16.25 -18.08 -1.74
C GLU A 78 16.84 -16.65 -1.77
N PHE A 79 16.00 -15.61 -1.67
CA PHE A 79 16.41 -14.21 -1.67
C PHE A 79 16.51 -13.67 -0.24
N ASP A 80 17.44 -12.73 -0.04
CA ASP A 80 17.65 -12.05 1.24
C ASP A 80 16.67 -10.87 1.38
N PHE A 81 15.37 -11.16 1.27
CA PHE A 81 14.31 -10.17 1.51
C PHE A 81 13.93 -10.21 3.00
N ASP A 82 14.20 -9.13 3.72
CA ASP A 82 13.94 -9.05 5.16
C ASP A 82 12.47 -8.71 5.45
N VAL A 83 11.57 -9.63 5.09
CA VAL A 83 10.12 -9.43 5.14
C VAL A 83 9.38 -10.73 5.41
N GLY A 84 8.56 -10.72 6.46
CA GLY A 84 7.71 -11.85 6.85
C GLY A 84 6.72 -12.22 5.74
N LEU A 85 7.06 -13.24 4.96
CA LEU A 85 6.21 -13.79 3.92
C LEU A 85 5.47 -15.02 4.44
N ASP A 86 4.21 -14.82 4.82
CA ASP A 86 3.28 -15.92 5.01
C ASP A 86 2.36 -16.00 3.78
N HIS A 87 2.51 -17.08 3.00
CA HIS A 87 1.58 -17.52 1.94
C HIS A 87 1.51 -16.65 0.66
N LEU A 88 2.63 -16.49 -0.04
CA LEU A 88 2.66 -15.92 -1.40
C LEU A 88 2.20 -16.95 -2.45
N ALA A 89 1.43 -16.50 -3.46
CA ALA A 89 1.09 -17.27 -4.65
C ALA A 89 1.26 -16.43 -5.92
N VAL A 90 2.04 -16.93 -6.88
CA VAL A 90 2.30 -16.22 -8.16
C VAL A 90 1.39 -16.74 -9.27
N LYS A 91 0.85 -15.81 -10.08
CA LYS A 91 -0.09 -16.10 -11.16
C LYS A 91 0.49 -15.66 -12.50
N GLU A 92 0.80 -16.62 -13.35
CA GLU A 92 1.45 -16.38 -14.64
C GLU A 92 0.46 -15.88 -15.70
N ASN A 93 0.81 -14.77 -16.34
CA ASN A 93 0.19 -14.35 -17.59
C ASN A 93 0.74 -15.18 -18.76
N THR A 94 -0.14 -15.58 -19.67
CA THR A 94 0.16 -16.30 -20.90
C THR A 94 -0.58 -15.66 -22.07
N ASP A 95 -0.32 -16.12 -23.29
CA ASP A 95 -1.01 -15.62 -24.49
C ASP A 95 -2.54 -15.73 -24.37
N ASP A 96 -3.04 -16.75 -23.65
CA ASP A 96 -4.47 -17.03 -23.50
C ASP A 96 -5.04 -16.59 -22.14
N THR A 97 -4.22 -16.11 -21.20
CA THR A 97 -4.67 -15.79 -19.82
C THR A 97 -3.97 -14.56 -19.25
N HIS A 98 -4.77 -13.60 -18.78
CA HIS A 98 -4.31 -12.40 -18.08
C HIS A 98 -4.86 -12.39 -16.65
N ASN A 99 -4.00 -12.24 -15.67
CA ASN A 99 -4.34 -12.23 -14.25
C ASN A 99 -4.37 -10.78 -13.74
N VAL A 100 -5.26 -10.51 -12.81
CA VAL A 100 -5.31 -9.24 -12.07
C VAL A 100 -5.65 -9.49 -10.60
N VAL A 101 -4.99 -8.79 -9.68
CA VAL A 101 -5.11 -9.01 -8.23
C VAL A 101 -5.91 -7.90 -7.56
N VAL A 102 -6.78 -8.24 -6.62
CA VAL A 102 -7.56 -7.29 -5.82
C VAL A 102 -7.68 -7.78 -4.38
N CYS A 103 -8.03 -6.87 -3.47
CA CYS A 103 -8.62 -7.22 -2.18
C CYS A 103 -9.96 -6.48 -2.05
N THR A 104 -11.06 -7.17 -2.31
CA THR A 104 -12.39 -6.54 -2.31
C THR A 104 -12.78 -6.02 -0.92
N LEU A 105 -12.32 -6.69 0.14
CA LEU A 105 -12.70 -6.41 1.52
C LEU A 105 -11.94 -5.22 2.14
N CYS A 106 -10.67 -5.04 1.78
CA CYS A 106 -9.85 -3.96 2.34
C CYS A 106 -8.72 -3.56 1.37
N SER A 107 -7.52 -4.11 1.56
CA SER A 107 -6.29 -3.63 0.92
C SER A 107 -5.14 -4.64 1.00
N CYS A 108 -5.43 -5.93 1.25
CA CYS A 108 -4.42 -6.99 1.31
C CYS A 108 -3.51 -6.97 0.10
N TYR A 109 -2.19 -6.97 0.33
CA TYR A 109 -1.20 -6.75 -0.73
C TYR A 109 0.11 -7.47 -0.36
N PRO A 110 0.89 -8.00 -1.32
CA PRO A 110 2.16 -8.69 -1.04
C PRO A 110 3.28 -7.69 -0.72
N TRP A 111 3.27 -7.12 0.48
CA TRP A 111 4.16 -6.01 0.86
C TRP A 111 5.65 -6.31 0.69
N SER A 112 6.05 -7.53 1.03
CA SER A 112 7.40 -8.04 0.85
C SER A 112 7.94 -7.97 -0.58
N MET A 113 7.06 -8.09 -1.57
CA MET A 113 7.41 -8.10 -2.99
C MET A 113 7.18 -6.75 -3.63
N LEU A 114 6.11 -6.05 -3.22
CA LEU A 114 5.58 -4.91 -3.96
C LEU A 114 5.56 -3.59 -3.17
N GLY A 115 6.03 -3.57 -1.92
CA GLY A 115 5.91 -2.43 -1.02
C GLY A 115 4.46 -2.17 -0.61
N LEU A 116 4.14 -0.94 -0.20
CA LEU A 116 2.77 -0.58 0.13
C LEU A 116 1.89 -0.46 -1.14
N PRO A 117 0.59 -0.82 -1.03
CA PRO A 117 -0.32 -0.73 -2.16
C PRO A 117 -0.52 0.73 -2.59
N PRO A 118 -0.56 1.00 -3.91
CA PRO A 118 -0.81 2.34 -4.42
C PRO A 118 -2.20 2.84 -3.99
N THR A 119 -2.37 4.16 -3.99
CA THR A 119 -3.62 4.81 -3.55
C THR A 119 -4.85 4.20 -4.24
N TRP A 120 -4.81 4.07 -5.57
CA TRP A 120 -5.93 3.57 -6.38
C TRP A 120 -6.36 2.15 -6.00
N TYR A 121 -5.43 1.29 -5.55
CA TYR A 121 -5.71 -0.11 -5.19
C TYR A 121 -6.62 -0.21 -3.96
N LYS A 122 -6.48 0.73 -3.03
CA LYS A 122 -7.26 0.81 -1.78
C LYS A 122 -8.66 1.39 -2.00
N THR A 123 -8.91 2.00 -3.16
CA THR A 123 -10.17 2.70 -3.42
C THR A 123 -11.35 1.74 -3.68
N PRO A 124 -12.58 2.12 -3.28
CA PRO A 124 -13.77 1.37 -3.65
C PRO A 124 -13.98 1.29 -5.17
N ALA A 125 -13.55 2.31 -5.91
CA ALA A 125 -13.67 2.39 -7.36
C ALA A 125 -12.95 1.23 -8.06
N TYR A 126 -11.74 0.88 -7.62
CA TYR A 126 -11.02 -0.28 -8.11
C TYR A 126 -11.62 -1.58 -7.55
N ARG A 127 -11.69 -1.68 -6.20
CA ARG A 127 -12.01 -2.91 -5.47
C ARG A 127 -13.36 -3.52 -5.85
N SER A 128 -14.39 -2.68 -6.04
CA SER A 128 -15.74 -3.16 -6.38
C SER A 128 -15.92 -3.49 -7.86
N ARG A 129 -15.20 -2.81 -8.76
CA ARG A 129 -15.42 -2.92 -10.21
C ARG A 129 -14.59 -4.01 -10.86
N VAL A 130 -13.34 -4.20 -10.44
CA VAL A 130 -12.42 -5.14 -11.10
C VAL A 130 -12.94 -6.59 -11.07
N VAL A 131 -13.67 -6.99 -10.02
CA VAL A 131 -14.30 -8.33 -9.93
C VAL A 131 -15.56 -8.49 -10.80
N ARG A 132 -16.15 -7.39 -11.28
CA ARG A 132 -17.42 -7.38 -12.03
C ARG A 132 -17.22 -7.12 -13.51
N GLU A 133 -16.34 -6.17 -13.83
CA GLU A 133 -16.07 -5.70 -15.19
C GLU A 133 -14.54 -5.54 -15.41
N PRO A 134 -13.74 -6.60 -15.18
CA PRO A 134 -12.28 -6.52 -15.18
C PRO A 134 -11.73 -5.93 -16.48
N ARG A 135 -12.26 -6.33 -17.64
CA ARG A 135 -11.81 -5.81 -18.94
C ARG A 135 -12.02 -4.30 -19.09
N SER A 136 -13.14 -3.78 -18.58
CA SER A 136 -13.40 -2.34 -18.61
C SER A 136 -12.46 -1.58 -17.69
N VAL A 137 -12.20 -2.11 -16.49
CA VAL A 137 -11.20 -1.52 -15.56
C VAL A 137 -9.81 -1.56 -16.17
N LEU A 138 -9.38 -2.68 -16.77
CA LEU A 138 -8.08 -2.79 -17.43
C LEU A 138 -7.92 -1.80 -18.58
N ALA A 139 -8.97 -1.59 -19.39
CA ALA A 139 -8.96 -0.58 -20.45
C ALA A 139 -8.80 0.85 -19.89
N GLU A 140 -9.30 1.16 -18.69
CA GLU A 140 -9.08 2.46 -18.03
C GLU A 140 -7.61 2.66 -17.61
N PHE A 141 -6.89 1.57 -17.32
CA PHE A 141 -5.44 1.57 -17.11
C PHE A 141 -4.63 1.55 -18.44
N GLY A 142 -5.31 1.53 -19.59
CA GLY A 142 -4.66 1.44 -20.91
C GLY A 142 -4.34 0.02 -21.36
N THR A 143 -4.76 -1.01 -20.62
CA THR A 143 -4.57 -2.41 -20.97
C THR A 143 -5.77 -2.92 -21.76
N GLU A 144 -5.66 -2.93 -23.08
CA GLU A 144 -6.63 -3.57 -23.97
C GLU A 144 -6.25 -5.04 -24.20
N LEU A 145 -7.22 -5.94 -24.00
CA LEU A 145 -7.05 -7.39 -24.17
C LEU A 145 -8.00 -7.88 -25.25
N ASP A 146 -7.51 -8.77 -26.13
CA ASP A 146 -8.35 -9.43 -27.13
C ASP A 146 -9.49 -10.22 -26.46
N ASP A 147 -10.61 -10.40 -27.17
CA ASP A 147 -11.82 -11.03 -26.65
C ASP A 147 -11.63 -12.50 -26.24
N ASP A 148 -10.63 -13.18 -26.80
CA ASP A 148 -10.30 -14.58 -26.55
C ASP A 148 -9.35 -14.81 -25.37
N VAL A 149 -8.69 -13.76 -24.85
CA VAL A 149 -7.86 -13.84 -23.64
C VAL A 149 -8.72 -14.05 -22.39
N THR A 150 -8.49 -15.09 -21.62
CA THR A 150 -9.21 -15.27 -20.34
C THR A 150 -8.69 -14.28 -19.31
N VAL A 151 -9.59 -13.56 -18.61
CA VAL A 151 -9.18 -12.67 -17.51
C VAL A 151 -9.52 -13.33 -16.17
N GLU A 152 -8.50 -13.64 -15.38
CA GLU A 152 -8.64 -14.22 -14.04
C GLU A 152 -8.42 -13.15 -12.97
N VAL A 153 -9.45 -12.93 -12.14
CA VAL A 153 -9.38 -11.97 -11.03
C VAL A 153 -9.12 -12.72 -9.73
N TRP A 154 -8.02 -12.38 -9.07
CA TRP A 154 -7.57 -13.01 -7.83
C TRP A 154 -7.88 -12.11 -6.64
N ASP A 155 -8.94 -12.45 -5.91
CA ASP A 155 -9.37 -11.71 -4.72
C ASP A 155 -8.70 -12.25 -3.45
N SER A 156 -7.87 -11.43 -2.83
CA SER A 156 -7.10 -11.69 -1.61
C SER A 156 -7.99 -11.62 -0.36
N SER A 157 -9.02 -12.47 -0.34
CA SER A 157 -10.01 -12.62 0.74
C SER A 157 -9.56 -13.57 1.86
N SER A 158 -8.35 -14.12 1.76
CA SER A 158 -7.72 -15.00 2.75
C SER A 158 -6.30 -14.52 3.08
N GLU A 159 -5.53 -15.32 3.81
CA GLU A 159 -4.13 -15.01 4.14
C GLU A 159 -3.20 -15.08 2.92
N ILE A 160 -3.63 -15.71 1.82
CA ILE A 160 -2.85 -15.76 0.58
C ILE A 160 -2.67 -14.35 0.02
N ARG A 161 -1.44 -14.04 -0.40
CA ARG A 161 -1.11 -12.83 -1.16
C ARG A 161 -0.78 -13.21 -2.59
N TYR A 162 -1.46 -12.60 -3.55
CA TYR A 162 -1.23 -12.88 -4.97
C TYR A 162 -0.29 -11.83 -5.58
N MET A 163 0.59 -12.29 -6.47
CA MET A 163 1.39 -11.45 -7.35
C MET A 163 1.31 -12.01 -8.78
N VAL A 164 1.23 -11.14 -9.78
CA VAL A 164 1.25 -11.55 -11.19
C VAL A 164 2.69 -11.72 -11.66
N LEU A 165 2.97 -12.82 -12.35
CA LEU A 165 4.16 -12.98 -13.18
C LEU A 165 3.78 -12.52 -14.60
N PRO A 166 4.15 -11.30 -15.02
CA PRO A 166 3.85 -10.82 -16.36
C PRO A 166 4.60 -11.62 -17.43
N GLN A 167 4.12 -11.55 -18.67
CA GLN A 167 4.85 -12.10 -19.80
C GLN A 167 6.12 -11.30 -20.06
N ARG A 168 7.20 -11.99 -20.44
CA ARG A 168 8.44 -11.33 -20.90
C ARG A 168 8.15 -10.60 -22.21
N PRO A 169 8.47 -9.30 -22.32
CA PRO A 169 8.27 -8.56 -23.56
C PRO A 169 9.10 -9.15 -24.71
N ALA A 170 8.53 -9.15 -25.92
CA ALA A 170 9.26 -9.53 -27.13
C ALA A 170 10.44 -8.57 -27.40
N GLY A 171 11.50 -9.04 -28.06
CA GLY A 171 12.66 -8.19 -28.39
C GLY A 171 13.64 -8.00 -27.23
N THR A 172 13.40 -8.67 -26.09
CA THR A 172 14.29 -8.65 -24.93
C THR A 172 15.18 -9.89 -24.86
N GLU A 173 15.26 -10.72 -25.89
CA GLU A 173 15.91 -12.05 -25.85
C GLU A 173 17.37 -12.01 -25.39
N ASP A 174 18.08 -10.93 -25.75
CA ASP A 174 19.49 -10.72 -25.43
C ASP A 174 19.72 -9.99 -24.09
N TYR A 175 18.65 -9.56 -23.41
CA TYR A 175 18.75 -8.82 -22.15
C TYR A 175 19.19 -9.75 -21.03
N ASP A 176 20.07 -9.25 -20.17
CA ASP A 176 20.42 -9.90 -18.93
C ASP A 176 19.34 -9.69 -17.84
N GLU A 177 19.52 -10.35 -16.69
CA GLU A 177 18.54 -10.29 -15.61
C GLU A 177 18.37 -8.88 -15.02
N ALA A 178 19.43 -8.07 -15.01
CA ALA A 178 19.35 -6.70 -14.50
C ALA A 178 18.58 -5.80 -15.46
N GLU A 179 18.85 -5.92 -16.77
CA GLU A 179 18.13 -5.21 -17.83
C GLU A 179 16.65 -5.61 -17.87
N LEU A 180 16.34 -6.90 -17.70
CA LEU A 180 14.95 -7.39 -17.65
C LEU A 180 14.19 -6.88 -16.42
N ARG A 181 14.86 -6.82 -15.26
CA ARG A 181 14.27 -6.31 -14.02
C ARG A 181 13.78 -4.87 -14.18
N GLU A 182 14.50 -4.04 -14.94
CA GLU A 182 14.11 -2.64 -15.19
C GLU A 182 12.83 -2.47 -16.01
N LEU A 183 12.36 -3.54 -16.67
CA LEU A 183 11.11 -3.54 -17.43
C LEU A 183 9.90 -3.84 -16.55
N VAL A 184 10.10 -4.45 -15.38
CA VAL A 184 9.01 -4.95 -14.54
C VAL A 184 8.46 -3.84 -13.66
N THR A 185 7.21 -3.44 -13.92
CA THR A 185 6.52 -2.41 -13.14
C THR A 185 5.69 -3.03 -12.01
N ARG A 186 5.44 -2.24 -10.96
CA ARG A 186 4.47 -2.61 -9.91
C ARG A 186 3.10 -2.91 -10.51
N ASN A 187 2.64 -2.10 -11.46
CA ASN A 187 1.34 -2.27 -12.12
C ASN A 187 1.24 -3.58 -12.90
N ALA A 188 2.32 -4.01 -13.58
CA ALA A 188 2.39 -5.29 -14.25
C ALA A 188 2.33 -6.48 -13.25
N MET A 189 2.94 -6.33 -12.07
CA MET A 189 2.87 -7.32 -10.99
C MET A 189 1.54 -7.34 -10.23
N ILE A 190 0.71 -6.30 -10.34
CA ILE A 190 -0.70 -6.32 -9.93
C ILE A 190 -1.58 -6.89 -11.05
N GLY A 191 -1.15 -6.74 -12.31
CA GLY A 191 -1.87 -7.18 -13.50
C GLY A 191 -2.78 -6.13 -14.11
N VAL A 192 -2.63 -4.85 -13.76
CA VAL A 192 -3.39 -3.75 -14.39
C VAL A 192 -2.73 -3.19 -15.66
N GLU A 193 -1.46 -3.55 -15.89
CA GLU A 193 -0.65 -3.15 -17.04
C GLU A 193 -0.02 -4.38 -17.72
N ARG A 194 0.19 -4.31 -19.03
CA ARG A 194 1.10 -5.21 -19.77
C ARG A 194 2.41 -4.49 -20.07
N ILE A 195 3.50 -5.23 -20.04
CA ILE A 195 4.83 -4.69 -20.35
C ILE A 195 5.01 -4.76 -21.88
N ASP A 196 4.35 -3.87 -22.61
CA ASP A 196 4.38 -3.84 -24.07
C ASP A 196 4.90 -2.47 -24.56
N ASP A 197 6.18 -2.39 -24.99
CA ASP A 197 6.91 -1.28 -25.69
C ASP A 197 6.66 0.20 -25.31
N ALA A 198 5.80 0.48 -24.33
CA ALA A 198 5.50 1.78 -23.78
C ALA A 198 6.37 2.04 -22.54
N PRO A 199 6.74 3.29 -22.26
CA PRO A 199 7.44 3.60 -21.02
C PRO A 199 6.57 3.18 -19.83
N ALA A 200 7.18 2.42 -18.92
CA ALA A 200 6.63 2.06 -17.62
C ALA A 200 5.84 3.22 -17.00
N THR A 201 4.58 2.98 -16.65
CA THR A 201 3.69 3.99 -16.02
C THR A 201 3.74 3.96 -14.50
N ASP A 202 4.67 3.21 -13.89
CA ASP A 202 4.86 3.32 -12.46
C ASP A 202 5.40 4.72 -12.12
N GLY A 203 4.80 5.36 -11.12
CA GLY A 203 5.35 6.56 -10.48
C GLY A 203 6.63 6.26 -9.71
N GLY A 204 7.57 5.53 -10.34
CA GLY A 204 8.77 4.97 -9.74
C GLY A 204 9.95 4.79 -10.71
N ARG A 205 9.87 5.28 -11.95
CA ARG A 205 11.01 5.16 -12.87
C ARG A 205 12.15 6.11 -12.51
N THR A 206 13.34 5.54 -12.35
CA THR A 206 14.56 6.13 -12.92
C THR A 206 15.14 5.15 -13.94
N PRO A 207 15.23 5.50 -15.24
CA PRO A 207 16.15 4.85 -16.14
C PRO A 207 17.53 5.44 -15.92
N VAL A 208 18.50 4.60 -15.57
CA VAL A 208 19.91 4.98 -15.49
C VAL A 208 20.44 5.12 -16.90
N GLU A 209 20.19 6.27 -17.54
CA GLU A 209 21.10 6.80 -18.56
C GLU A 209 20.75 8.26 -18.91
N ALA A 210 21.76 9.12 -18.68
CA ALA A 210 21.86 10.53 -19.04
C ALA A 210 21.31 11.59 -18.06
N VAL A 211 21.98 11.81 -16.93
CA VAL A 211 22.28 13.19 -16.48
C VAL A 211 23.62 13.26 -15.73
N GLU A 212 24.68 13.67 -16.43
CA GLU A 212 25.84 14.26 -15.75
C GLU A 212 25.49 15.71 -15.39
N ALA A 213 25.50 16.00 -14.08
CA ALA A 213 25.57 17.33 -13.48
C ALA A 213 24.42 18.33 -13.78
N ILE A 214 23.24 18.09 -13.22
CA ILE A 214 22.21 19.12 -12.95
C ILE A 214 21.56 18.80 -11.59
N ASP A 215 21.20 19.84 -10.83
CA ASP A 215 20.52 19.80 -9.52
C ASP A 215 19.30 18.85 -9.54
N ASP A 216 19.31 17.81 -8.70
CA ASP A 216 18.37 16.67 -8.75
C ASP A 216 16.90 17.11 -8.60
N ASP A 217 16.63 18.13 -7.79
CA ASP A 217 15.28 18.66 -7.57
C ASP A 217 14.70 19.34 -8.84
N ALA A 218 15.55 19.98 -9.65
CA ALA A 218 15.11 20.70 -10.83
C ALA A 218 14.80 19.77 -12.01
N VAL A 219 15.39 18.57 -12.04
CA VAL A 219 15.15 17.57 -13.09
C VAL A 219 13.84 16.82 -12.82
N ALA A 220 13.53 16.51 -11.56
CA ALA A 220 12.26 15.91 -11.16
C ALA A 220 11.06 16.81 -11.50
N GLU A 221 11.16 18.12 -11.22
CA GLU A 221 10.10 19.10 -11.51
C GLU A 221 9.95 19.35 -13.03
N LEU A 222 11.05 19.31 -13.80
CA LEU A 222 11.03 19.58 -15.24
C LEU A 222 10.52 18.40 -16.09
N LEU A 223 10.67 17.17 -15.60
CA LEU A 223 10.34 15.95 -16.35
C LEU A 223 9.01 15.30 -15.93
N GLY A 224 8.28 15.88 -14.97
CA GLY A 224 6.95 15.40 -14.58
C GLY A 224 6.97 14.03 -13.92
N PHE A 225 8.07 13.69 -13.23
CA PHE A 225 8.20 12.46 -12.47
C PHE A 225 7.61 12.66 -11.07
N GLU A 226 6.42 12.13 -10.81
CA GLU A 226 5.90 12.01 -9.46
C GLU A 226 6.57 10.78 -8.82
N THR A 227 7.56 10.97 -7.96
CA THR A 227 7.91 9.96 -6.96
C THR A 227 6.73 9.85 -6.01
N GLU A 228 5.93 8.79 -6.15
CA GLU A 228 4.79 8.55 -5.24
C GLU A 228 5.37 8.36 -3.84
N LEU A 229 5.22 9.37 -2.97
CA LEU A 229 5.58 9.23 -1.56
C LEU A 229 4.84 8.03 -0.98
N THR A 230 5.54 7.17 -0.24
CA THR A 230 4.94 6.02 0.46
C THR A 230 3.76 6.44 1.34
N PHE A 231 3.85 7.66 1.91
CA PHE A 231 2.79 8.30 2.67
C PHE A 231 2.61 9.77 2.27
N ALA A 232 1.36 10.23 2.17
CA ALA A 232 1.03 11.62 1.84
C ALA A 232 1.20 12.59 3.02
N ALA A 233 1.27 12.09 4.26
CA ALA A 233 1.50 12.91 5.45
C ALA A 233 2.23 12.15 6.57
N PRO A 234 3.05 12.84 7.41
CA PRO A 234 3.80 12.17 8.49
C PRO A 234 2.96 11.38 9.50
N TRP A 235 1.72 11.80 9.76
CA TRP A 235 0.83 11.08 10.67
C TRP A 235 0.37 9.73 10.10
N GLN A 236 0.31 9.59 8.77
CA GLN A 236 -0.03 8.33 8.09
C GLN A 236 1.10 7.31 8.27
N ALA A 237 2.35 7.74 8.03
CA ALA A 237 3.53 6.94 8.32
C ALA A 237 3.57 6.49 9.78
N ARG A 238 3.25 7.40 10.71
CA ARG A 238 3.24 7.09 12.15
C ARG A 238 2.17 6.08 12.55
N THR A 239 0.93 6.20 12.08
CA THR A 239 -0.12 5.21 12.41
C THR A 239 0.23 3.84 11.84
N PHE A 240 0.77 3.81 10.62
CA PHE A 240 1.28 2.60 9.99
C PHE A 240 2.42 1.97 10.82
N GLY A 241 3.47 2.74 11.11
CA GLY A 241 4.64 2.28 11.85
C GLY A 241 4.30 1.77 13.24
N VAL A 242 3.37 2.41 13.95
CA VAL A 242 2.87 1.89 15.24
C VAL A 242 2.20 0.53 15.08
N THR A 243 1.42 0.34 14.02
CA THR A 243 0.70 -0.92 13.78
C THR A 243 1.68 -2.06 13.45
N VAL A 244 2.67 -1.77 12.59
CA VAL A 244 3.72 -2.73 12.21
C VAL A 244 4.61 -3.06 13.41
N ALA A 245 5.09 -2.06 14.15
CA ALA A 245 5.92 -2.29 15.33
C ALA A 245 5.20 -3.10 16.43
N LEU A 246 3.88 -2.95 16.57
CA LEU A 246 3.08 -3.80 17.45
C LEU A 246 3.01 -5.25 16.98
N TYR A 247 2.89 -5.47 15.66
CA TYR A 247 2.88 -6.80 15.06
C TYR A 247 4.24 -7.49 15.24
N ASP A 248 5.33 -6.81 14.87
CA ASP A 248 6.69 -7.35 14.92
C ASP A 248 7.18 -7.58 16.35
N GLY A 249 6.69 -6.79 17.32
CA GLY A 249 6.98 -6.97 18.74
C GLY A 249 6.50 -8.32 19.31
N GLY A 250 5.61 -9.04 18.61
CA GLY A 250 5.20 -10.41 18.94
C GLY A 250 4.35 -10.59 20.20
N ASP A 251 4.14 -9.52 20.98
CA ASP A 251 3.40 -9.54 22.26
C ASP A 251 1.89 -9.29 22.04
N GLY A 252 1.20 -10.31 21.52
CA GLY A 252 -0.26 -10.38 21.56
C GLY A 252 -1.02 -9.42 20.64
N PHE A 253 -0.35 -8.78 19.67
CA PHE A 253 -1.01 -8.09 18.57
C PHE A 253 -1.59 -9.12 17.59
N ASP A 254 -2.90 -9.10 17.40
CA ASP A 254 -3.61 -10.00 16.51
C ASP A 254 -3.88 -9.27 15.17
N TRP A 255 -3.08 -9.61 14.15
CA TRP A 255 -3.19 -9.01 12.83
C TRP A 255 -4.53 -9.33 12.16
N THR A 256 -5.05 -10.54 12.33
CA THR A 256 -6.36 -10.93 11.81
C THR A 256 -7.45 -10.06 12.45
N ALA A 257 -7.40 -9.87 13.77
CA ALA A 257 -8.34 -8.99 14.47
C ALA A 257 -8.22 -7.52 14.05
N PHE A 258 -7.01 -7.04 13.73
CA PHE A 258 -6.81 -5.71 13.13
C PHE A 258 -7.48 -5.62 11.76
N GLN A 259 -7.20 -6.59 10.89
CA GLN A 259 -7.71 -6.66 9.52
C GLN A 259 -9.24 -6.68 9.49
N GLU A 260 -9.89 -7.48 10.33
CA GLU A 260 -11.36 -7.53 10.44
C GLU A 260 -11.94 -6.14 10.78
N ARG A 261 -11.30 -5.39 11.68
CA ARG A 261 -11.75 -4.03 12.05
C ARG A 261 -11.52 -3.03 10.94
N LEU A 262 -10.45 -3.18 10.16
CA LEU A 262 -10.20 -2.35 8.99
C LEU A 262 -11.27 -2.60 7.92
N ILE A 263 -11.65 -3.86 7.68
CA ILE A 263 -12.76 -4.23 6.79
C ILE A 263 -14.05 -3.53 7.27
N ASP A 264 -14.41 -3.68 8.55
CA ASP A 264 -15.59 -3.04 9.14
C ASP A 264 -15.58 -1.50 8.96
N ALA A 265 -14.41 -0.86 9.12
CA ALA A 265 -14.26 0.59 8.98
C ALA A 265 -14.40 1.07 7.52
N VAL A 266 -13.86 0.30 6.58
CA VAL A 266 -13.98 0.55 5.14
C VAL A 266 -15.44 0.40 4.69
N GLU A 267 -16.09 -0.71 5.04
CA GLU A 267 -17.48 -0.99 4.69
C GLU A 267 -18.45 0.06 5.26
N ALA A 268 -18.22 0.52 6.49
CA ALA A 268 -19.06 1.52 7.12
C ALA A 268 -19.07 2.85 6.35
N VAL A 269 -17.94 3.27 5.79
CA VAL A 269 -17.83 4.50 5.01
C VAL A 269 -18.44 4.32 3.63
N GLU A 270 -18.18 3.21 2.96
CA GLU A 270 -18.75 2.89 1.65
C GLU A 270 -20.30 2.82 1.71
N ALA A 271 -20.85 2.27 2.79
CA ALA A 271 -22.30 2.24 3.02
C ALA A 271 -22.92 3.64 3.17
N VAL A 272 -22.21 4.58 3.80
CA VAL A 272 -22.66 5.98 3.94
C VAL A 272 -22.62 6.70 2.60
N GLU A 273 -21.57 6.48 1.79
CA GLU A 273 -21.42 7.09 0.47
C GLU A 273 -22.42 6.53 -0.55
N GLY A 274 -22.65 5.21 -0.54
CA GLY A 274 -23.64 4.54 -1.38
C GLY A 274 -25.10 4.87 -1.03
N ALA A 275 -25.38 5.25 0.22
CA ALA A 275 -26.72 5.65 0.68
C ALA A 275 -27.08 7.11 0.35
N SER A 276 -26.14 7.91 -0.16
CA SER A 276 -26.36 9.32 -0.48
C SER A 276 -27.24 9.45 -1.75
N PRO A 277 -28.46 10.03 -1.67
CA PRO A 277 -29.39 10.06 -2.78
C PRO A 277 -28.91 11.02 -3.88
N GLY A 278 -28.20 10.49 -4.87
CA GLY A 278 -27.71 11.25 -6.03
C GLY A 278 -26.71 10.54 -6.95
N SER A 279 -26.08 9.44 -6.52
CA SER A 279 -25.06 8.69 -7.29
C SER A 279 -25.62 7.55 -8.16
N GLY A 280 -26.94 7.37 -8.19
CA GLY A 280 -27.61 6.36 -9.01
C GLY A 280 -27.75 6.79 -10.47
N GLY A 281 -26.73 6.58 -11.29
CA GLY A 281 -26.81 6.72 -12.75
C GLY A 281 -25.45 6.65 -13.44
N ALA A 282 -25.38 5.88 -14.53
CA ALA A 282 -24.22 5.67 -15.40
C ALA A 282 -23.22 6.85 -15.46
N SER A 283 -21.92 6.53 -15.30
CA SER A 283 -20.76 7.42 -15.12
C SER A 283 -20.45 7.78 -13.66
N ALA A 284 -20.17 6.76 -12.83
CA ALA A 284 -19.22 6.92 -11.74
C ALA A 284 -17.82 6.98 -12.36
N ALA A 285 -17.47 8.15 -12.89
CA ALA A 285 -16.07 8.48 -13.16
C ALA A 285 -15.26 8.19 -11.89
N LEU A 286 -14.00 7.77 -12.06
CA LEU A 286 -12.97 7.77 -11.02
C LEU A 286 -13.27 8.89 -10.00
N ASP A 287 -13.45 8.47 -8.75
CA ASP A 287 -13.81 9.24 -7.56
C ASP A 287 -13.63 10.78 -7.69
N THR A 288 -14.68 11.53 -7.35
CA THR A 288 -14.63 13.01 -7.25
C THR A 288 -13.75 13.52 -6.10
N SER A 289 -13.14 12.64 -5.30
CA SER A 289 -12.11 12.97 -4.32
C SER A 289 -10.71 12.79 -4.92
N SER A 290 -9.83 13.77 -4.71
CA SER A 290 -8.41 13.70 -5.12
C SER A 290 -7.77 12.42 -4.57
N PRO A 291 -6.78 11.79 -5.25
CA PRO A 291 -6.00 10.68 -4.69
C PRO A 291 -5.54 10.93 -3.24
N GLU A 292 -5.11 12.16 -2.94
CA GLU A 292 -4.73 12.58 -1.59
C GLU A 292 -5.87 12.44 -0.56
N ALA A 293 -7.11 12.73 -0.95
CA ALA A 293 -8.28 12.62 -0.10
C ALA A 293 -8.69 11.15 0.12
N SER A 294 -8.59 10.31 -0.91
CA SER A 294 -8.79 8.86 -0.78
C SER A 294 -7.76 8.24 0.15
N GLU A 295 -6.49 8.63 0.01
CA GLU A 295 -5.38 8.15 0.84
C GLU A 295 -5.54 8.58 2.31
N LYS A 296 -5.90 9.85 2.52
CA LYS A 296 -6.18 10.39 3.85
C LYS A 296 -7.27 9.59 4.57
N ARG A 297 -8.39 9.35 3.89
CA ARG A 297 -9.53 8.61 4.44
C ARG A 297 -9.17 7.18 4.80
N TYR A 298 -8.39 6.51 3.96
CA TYR A 298 -7.93 5.16 4.23
C TYR A 298 -7.12 5.09 5.54
N TYR A 299 -6.18 6.01 5.77
CA TYR A 299 -5.42 6.03 7.02
C TYR A 299 -6.24 6.53 8.23
N GLU A 300 -7.30 7.32 8.03
CA GLU A 300 -8.27 7.61 9.09
C GLU A 300 -9.02 6.33 9.52
N GLN A 301 -9.41 5.47 8.57
CA GLN A 301 -10.01 4.16 8.84
C GLN A 301 -9.01 3.19 9.50
N TRP A 302 -7.75 3.21 9.06
CA TRP A 302 -6.64 2.46 9.67
C TRP A 302 -6.47 2.83 11.15
N GLN A 303 -6.42 4.14 11.45
CA GLN A 303 -6.29 4.65 12.80
C GLN A 303 -7.50 4.25 13.68
N ASP A 304 -8.74 4.35 13.16
CA ASP A 304 -9.94 3.93 13.90
C ASP A 304 -9.92 2.41 14.19
N ALA A 305 -9.50 1.59 13.22
CA ALA A 305 -9.36 0.15 13.40
C ALA A 305 -8.33 -0.20 14.48
N LEU A 306 -7.17 0.46 14.46
CA LEU A 306 -6.12 0.30 15.46
C LEU A 306 -6.62 0.68 16.87
N GLU A 307 -7.26 1.84 17.01
CA GLU A 307 -7.78 2.28 18.31
C GLU A 307 -8.82 1.31 18.86
N ARG A 308 -9.76 0.84 18.03
CA ARG A 308 -10.75 -0.16 18.43
C ARG A 308 -10.09 -1.47 18.86
N LEU A 309 -9.02 -1.89 18.18
CA LEU A 309 -8.27 -3.08 18.56
C LEU A 309 -7.63 -2.92 19.93
N LEU A 310 -6.87 -1.83 20.14
CA LEU A 310 -6.17 -1.56 21.39
C LEU A 310 -7.12 -1.41 22.58
N VAL A 311 -8.29 -0.79 22.35
CA VAL A 311 -9.34 -0.70 23.37
C VAL A 311 -9.95 -2.06 23.68
N ASN A 312 -10.26 -2.87 22.67
CA ASN A 312 -10.86 -4.19 22.88
C ASN A 312 -9.88 -5.17 23.55
N ALA A 313 -8.59 -5.06 23.24
CA ALA A 313 -7.52 -5.82 23.88
C ALA A 313 -7.21 -5.35 25.32
N GLY A 314 -7.72 -4.18 25.73
CA GLY A 314 -7.47 -3.59 27.04
C GLY A 314 -6.07 -2.99 27.20
N ALA A 315 -5.31 -2.82 26.10
CA ALA A 315 -4.02 -2.14 26.11
C ALA A 315 -4.17 -0.66 26.51
N VAL A 316 -5.27 -0.03 26.07
CA VAL A 316 -5.68 1.33 26.43
C VAL A 316 -7.20 1.37 26.65
N THR A 317 -7.68 2.36 27.38
CA THR A 317 -9.11 2.66 27.50
C THR A 317 -9.49 3.85 26.62
N ARG A 318 -10.76 3.95 26.20
CA ARG A 318 -11.25 5.14 25.47
C ARG A 318 -11.00 6.43 26.25
N HIS A 319 -11.18 6.38 27.57
CA HIS A 319 -10.95 7.54 28.43
C HIS A 319 -9.48 8.00 28.41
N GLU A 320 -8.53 7.06 28.48
CA GLU A 320 -7.10 7.39 28.36
C GLU A 320 -6.77 8.00 27.00
N LEU A 321 -7.27 7.40 25.91
CA LEU A 321 -7.07 7.91 24.55
C LEU A 321 -7.66 9.31 24.38
N ASP A 322 -8.91 9.53 24.77
CA ASP A 322 -9.59 10.82 24.63
C ASP A 322 -8.94 11.91 25.51
N ALA A 323 -8.43 11.54 26.69
CA ALA A 323 -7.67 12.47 27.54
C ALA A 323 -6.33 12.84 26.89
N ARG A 324 -5.56 11.84 26.45
CA ARG A 324 -4.25 12.06 25.83
C ARG A 324 -4.36 12.82 24.50
N ALA A 325 -5.36 12.54 23.67
CA ALA A 325 -5.59 13.26 22.43
C ALA A 325 -5.91 14.74 22.69
N ARG A 326 -6.69 15.05 23.75
CA ARG A 326 -6.94 16.44 24.15
C ARG A 326 -5.67 17.16 24.61
N GLU A 327 -4.79 16.48 25.34
CA GLU A 327 -3.48 17.03 25.74
C GLU A 327 -2.65 17.44 24.51
N PHE A 328 -2.58 16.59 23.47
CA PHE A 328 -1.90 16.94 22.22
C PHE A 328 -2.60 18.04 21.42
N ALA A 329 -3.93 18.01 21.33
CA ALA A 329 -4.71 19.01 20.60
C ALA A 329 -4.60 20.42 21.23
N ASN A 330 -4.51 20.49 22.56
CA ASN A 330 -4.34 21.75 23.29
C ASN A 330 -2.88 22.25 23.31
N GLY A 331 -1.92 21.42 22.86
CA GLY A 331 -0.50 21.71 22.96
C GLY A 331 0.09 21.52 24.37
N ASP A 332 -0.62 20.84 25.27
CA ASP A 332 -0.10 20.46 26.59
C ASP A 332 1.02 19.40 26.48
N ARG A 333 1.02 18.64 25.37
CA ARG A 333 2.07 17.68 24.96
C ARG A 333 2.45 17.91 23.50
N THR A 334 3.68 17.62 23.13
CA THR A 334 4.21 17.83 21.77
C THR A 334 4.81 16.55 21.20
N ALA A 335 4.93 16.48 19.86
CA ALA A 335 5.54 15.33 19.19
C ALA A 335 7.03 15.14 19.52
N GLU A 336 7.68 16.15 20.10
CA GLU A 336 9.07 16.10 20.56
C GLU A 336 9.30 14.99 21.60
N GLU A 337 8.24 14.50 22.24
CA GLU A 337 8.30 13.35 23.14
C GLU A 337 8.69 12.03 22.45
N PHE A 338 8.55 11.93 21.13
CA PHE A 338 8.81 10.70 20.37
C PHE A 338 9.93 10.82 19.33
N VAL A 339 10.48 12.01 19.14
CA VAL A 339 11.48 12.29 18.11
C VAL A 339 12.79 12.66 18.79
N ALA A 340 13.81 11.80 18.69
CA ALA A 340 15.16 12.16 19.09
C ALA A 340 15.78 13.12 18.06
N GLY A 341 15.83 14.41 18.37
CA GLY A 341 16.53 15.45 17.59
C GLY A 341 15.62 16.51 16.95
N GLU A 342 16.23 17.60 16.45
CA GLU A 342 15.53 18.65 15.70
C GLU A 342 15.25 18.19 14.27
N ARG A 343 13.99 17.88 13.95
CA ARG A 343 13.52 17.86 12.55
C ARG A 343 12.14 18.50 12.43
N HIS A 344 12.01 19.36 11.43
CA HIS A 344 10.74 19.94 11.01
C HIS A 344 9.98 18.91 10.16
N HIS A 345 9.12 18.10 10.79
CA HIS A 345 8.16 17.23 10.10
C HIS A 345 6.75 17.42 10.68
#